data_AF-A0A4S1HB63-F1
#
_entry.id   AF-A0A4S1HB63-F1
#
_cell.length_a   1.000
_cell.length_b   1.000
_cell.length_c   1.000
_cell.angle_alpha   90.00
_cell.angle_beta   90.00
_cell.angle_gamma   90.00
#
_symmetry.space_group_name_H-M   'P 1'
#
loop_
_entity.id
_entity.type
_entity.pdbx_description
1 polymer ?
#
loop_
_entity_poly.entity_id
_entity_poly.type
_entity_poly.pdbx_seq_one_letter_code
_entity_poly.pdbx_strand_id
1 'polypeptide(L)'
;MTSRANVGGYEPRFTIERNDGQPIAADRRYMVLSFDGSDPEAMEALRYYASLKAPTNQQLADDIRANLANPSSAPAQHRYA
;
A
#
# COMPACT_ATOMS: atom_id res chain seq x y z
N MET A 1 6.43 -16.36 -11.19
CA MET A 1 5.08 -16.14 -10.62
C MET A 1 4.43 -15.06 -11.47
N THR A 2 3.33 -15.34 -12.17
CA THR A 2 2.71 -14.38 -13.10
C THR A 2 1.89 -13.38 -12.29
N SER A 3 2.41 -12.16 -12.08
CA SER A 3 1.66 -11.11 -11.36
C SER A 3 0.39 -10.75 -12.14
N ARG A 4 -0.76 -10.70 -11.45
CA ARG A 4 -2.04 -10.27 -12.05
C ARG A 4 -2.06 -8.78 -12.42
N ALA A 5 -1.01 -8.02 -12.09
CA ALA A 5 -0.83 -6.65 -12.57
C ALA A 5 -0.85 -6.57 -14.11
N ASN A 6 -0.48 -7.65 -14.81
CA ASN A 6 -0.36 -7.69 -16.27
C ASN A 6 -1.59 -8.26 -17.00
N VAL A 7 -2.63 -8.70 -16.27
CA VAL A 7 -3.83 -9.34 -16.84
C VAL A 7 -5.06 -8.98 -15.99
N GLY A 8 -5.55 -7.74 -16.14
CA GLY A 8 -6.76 -7.24 -15.46
C GLY A 8 -6.95 -5.73 -15.53
N GLY A 9 -8.01 -5.23 -14.90
CA GLY A 9 -8.32 -3.80 -14.69
C GLY A 9 -8.75 -3.54 -13.24
N TYR A 10 -9.35 -2.37 -12.94
CA TYR A 10 -9.86 -2.08 -11.60
C TYR A 10 -11.08 -2.96 -11.28
N GLU A 11 -10.87 -3.97 -10.44
CA GLU A 11 -11.94 -4.79 -9.88
C GLU A 11 -12.03 -4.59 -8.36
N PRO A 12 -13.24 -4.55 -7.76
CA PRO A 12 -13.38 -4.51 -6.31
C PRO A 12 -12.83 -5.80 -5.68
N ARG A 13 -11.68 -5.70 -4.98
CA ARG A 13 -11.04 -6.86 -4.32
C ARG A 13 -11.21 -6.91 -2.82
N PHE A 14 -11.46 -5.77 -2.18
CA PHE A 14 -11.57 -5.66 -0.73
C PHE A 14 -12.50 -4.50 -0.36
N THR A 15 -13.18 -4.65 0.77
CA THR A 15 -13.87 -3.58 1.47
C THR A 15 -12.92 -3.03 2.53
N ILE A 16 -12.74 -1.72 2.57
CA ILE A 16 -11.95 -1.07 3.62
C ILE A 16 -12.91 -0.63 4.71
N GLU A 17 -12.56 -0.95 5.95
CA GLU A 17 -13.23 -0.45 7.15
C GLU A 17 -12.23 0.37 7.97
N ARG A 18 -12.72 1.39 8.68
CA ARG A 18 -11.88 2.11 9.63
C ARG A 18 -11.88 1.39 10.96
N ASN A 19 -10.70 1.26 11.56
CA ASN A 19 -10.55 0.63 12.88
C ASN A 19 -11.21 1.42 14.02
N ASP A 20 -11.55 2.69 13.79
CA ASP A 20 -12.29 3.54 14.73
C ASP A 20 -13.82 3.55 14.49
N GLY A 21 -14.32 2.75 13.54
CA GLY A 21 -15.75 2.63 13.23
C GLY A 21 -16.37 3.84 12.53
N GLN A 22 -15.60 4.87 12.20
CA GLN A 22 -16.10 6.05 11.50
C GLN A 22 -16.40 5.74 10.03
N PRO A 23 -17.34 6.46 9.38
CA PRO A 23 -17.63 6.27 7.97
C PRO A 23 -16.44 6.69 7.10
N ILE A 24 -16.26 5.96 6.01
CA ILE A 24 -15.35 6.36 4.92
C ILE A 24 -16.17 7.21 3.94
N ALA A 25 -15.62 8.35 3.51
CA ALA A 25 -16.28 9.20 2.53
C ALA A 25 -16.47 8.45 1.20
N ALA A 26 -17.70 8.46 0.67
CA ALA A 26 -18.13 7.60 -0.44
C ALA A 26 -17.43 7.87 -1.78
N ASP A 27 -16.83 9.06 -1.91
CA ASP A 27 -16.08 9.50 -3.08
C ASP A 27 -14.61 9.02 -3.07
N ARG A 28 -14.13 8.48 -1.95
CA ARG A 28 -12.74 8.00 -1.85
C ARG A 28 -12.55 6.74 -2.68
N ARG A 29 -11.40 6.70 -3.35
CA ARG A 29 -10.89 5.54 -4.08
C ARG A 29 -9.54 5.17 -3.48
N TYR A 30 -9.35 3.89 -3.23
CA TYR A 30 -8.14 3.35 -2.64
C TYR A 30 -7.50 2.38 -3.61
N MET A 31 -6.19 2.45 -3.71
CA MET A 31 -5.37 1.50 -4.43
C MET A 31 -4.44 0.84 -3.44
N VAL A 32 -4.31 -0.48 -3.52
CA VAL A 32 -3.37 -1.25 -2.71
C VAL A 32 -2.19 -1.64 -3.59
N LEU A 33 -1.00 -1.32 -3.11
CA LEU A 33 0.28 -1.65 -3.75
C LEU A 33 0.99 -2.65 -2.87
N SER A 34 1.46 -3.77 -3.45
CA SER A 34 2.29 -4.72 -2.72
C SER A 34 3.68 -4.14 -2.52
N PHE A 35 4.19 -4.20 -1.29
CA PHE A 35 5.56 -3.80 -0.98
C PHE A 35 6.47 -5.00 -0.65
N ASP A 36 5.98 -6.23 -0.83
CA ASP A 36 6.70 -7.48 -0.58
C ASP A 36 7.86 -7.76 -1.57
N GLY A 37 8.08 -6.86 -2.53
CA GLY A 37 9.08 -6.98 -3.59
C GLY A 37 8.63 -7.84 -4.78
N SER A 38 7.42 -8.41 -4.77
CA SER A 38 6.89 -9.17 -5.90
C SER A 38 6.42 -8.30 -7.07
N ASP A 39 6.26 -6.99 -6.84
CA ASP A 39 5.80 -5.98 -7.79
C ASP A 39 6.79 -4.79 -7.81
N PRO A 40 7.79 -4.79 -8.73
CA PRO A 40 8.81 -3.75 -8.81
C PRO A 40 8.25 -2.34 -9.07
N GLU A 41 7.19 -2.22 -9.88
CA GLU A 41 6.53 -0.96 -10.20
C GLU A 41 5.85 -0.37 -8.97
N ALA A 42 5.19 -1.20 -8.16
CA ALA A 42 4.63 -0.80 -6.87
C ALA A 42 5.72 -0.30 -5.91
N MET A 43 6.86 -0.98 -5.85
CA MET A 43 7.99 -0.57 -5.01
C MET A 43 8.51 0.82 -5.39
N GLU A 44 8.62 1.11 -6.69
CA GLU A 44 9.09 2.42 -7.17
C GLU A 44 8.08 3.53 -6.89
N ALA A 45 6.78 3.26 -7.10
CA ALA A 45 5.72 4.21 -6.76
C ALA A 45 5.75 4.59 -5.27
N LEU A 46 5.98 3.61 -4.38
CA LEU A 46 6.09 3.84 -2.94
C LEU A 46 7.35 4.65 -2.57
N ARG A 47 8.49 4.40 -3.23
CA ARG A 47 9.71 5.21 -3.05
C ARG A 47 9.48 6.66 -3.44
N TYR A 48 8.84 6.90 -4.57
CA TYR A 48 8.50 8.25 -5.03
C TYR A 48 7.52 8.93 -4.08
N TYR A 49 6.49 8.23 -3.62
CA TYR A 49 5.55 8.79 -2.65
C TYR A 49 6.23 9.18 -1.33
N ALA A 50 7.17 8.36 -0.83
CA ALA A 50 7.96 8.70 0.35
C ALA A 50 8.79 9.98 0.14
N SER A 51 9.37 10.19 -1.05
CA SER A 51 10.12 11.42 -1.34
C SER A 51 9.23 12.67 -1.33
N LEU A 52 8.01 12.57 -1.87
CA LEU A 52 7.02 13.65 -1.84
C LEU A 52 6.55 13.99 -0.42
N LYS A 53 6.51 12.99 0.48
CA LYS A 53 6.08 13.18 1.87
C LYS A 53 7.16 13.69 2.79
N ALA A 54 8.43 13.39 2.53
CA ALA A 54 9.54 13.81 3.38
C ALA A 54 9.49 15.28 3.85
N PRO A 55 9.16 16.28 2.99
CA PRO A 55 9.11 17.68 3.42
C PRO A 55 7.99 18.03 4.40
N THR A 56 6.89 17.27 4.41
CA THR A 56 5.67 17.59 5.19
C THR A 56 5.35 16.57 6.27
N ASN A 57 5.87 15.34 6.15
CA ASN A 57 5.70 14.25 7.07
C ASN A 57 6.88 13.28 6.93
N GLN A 58 7.99 13.64 7.57
CA GLN A 58 9.24 12.86 7.54
C GLN A 58 9.05 11.46 8.14
N GLN A 59 8.31 11.34 9.25
CA GLN A 59 8.06 10.05 9.91
C GLN A 59 7.42 9.05 8.94
N LEU A 60 6.35 9.45 8.24
CA LEU A 60 5.70 8.59 7.26
C LEU A 60 6.65 8.18 6.13
N ALA A 61 7.48 9.10 5.65
CA ALA A 61 8.46 8.79 4.61
C ALA A 61 9.45 7.72 5.08
N ASP A 62 9.91 7.81 6.33
CA ASP A 62 10.84 6.84 6.92
C ASP A 62 10.18 5.49 7.19
N ASP A 63 8.93 5.47 7.66
CA ASP A 63 8.14 4.25 7.84
C ASP A 63 7.98 3.50 6.50
N ILE A 64 7.66 4.21 5.42
CA ILE A 64 7.56 3.62 4.07
C ILE A 64 8.91 3.02 3.66
N ARG A 65 10.02 3.77 3.81
CA ARG A 65 11.36 3.29 3.46
C ARG A 65 11.77 2.07 4.27
N ALA A 66 11.46 2.04 5.57
CA ALA A 66 11.75 0.91 6.44
C ALA A 66 10.98 -0.35 6.00
N ASN A 67 9.69 -0.23 5.70
CA ASN A 67 8.88 -1.34 5.19
C ASN A 67 9.38 -1.86 3.84
N LEU A 68 9.81 -0.97 2.93
CA LEU A 68 10.39 -1.36 1.65
C LEU A 68 11.75 -2.07 1.79
N ALA A 69 12.54 -1.72 2.81
CA ALA A 69 13.83 -2.33 3.07
C ALA A 69 13.71 -3.73 3.71
N ASN A 70 12.65 -3.97 4.47
CA ASN A 70 12.40 -5.25 5.12
C ASN A 70 10.91 -5.65 5.02
N PRO A 71 10.45 -6.12 3.85
CA PRO A 71 9.02 -6.36 3.64
C PRO A 71 8.44 -7.46 4.54
N SER A 72 9.27 -8.42 4.97
CA SER A 72 8.87 -9.49 5.90
C SER A 72 8.68 -9.04 7.35
N SER A 73 9.10 -7.81 7.68
CA SER A 73 8.90 -7.24 9.02
C SER A 73 7.51 -6.65 9.25
N ALA A 74 6.74 -6.45 8.18
CA ALA A 74 5.35 -6.04 8.27
C ALA A 74 4.44 -7.27 8.11
N PRO A 75 3.82 -7.79 9.19
CA PRO A 75 2.91 -8.91 9.07
C PRO A 75 1.73 -8.55 8.16
N ALA A 76 1.21 -9.53 7.43
CA ALA A 76 0.03 -9.37 6.59
C ALA A 76 -1.12 -8.79 7.44
N GLN A 77 -1.59 -7.60 7.09
CA GLN A 77 -2.64 -6.90 7.83
C GLN A 77 -4.06 -7.39 7.47
N HIS A 78 -4.15 -8.55 6.83
CA HIS A 78 -5.42 -9.14 6.41
C HIS A 78 -6.06 -9.82 7.61
N ARG A 79 -7.23 -9.32 8.02
CA ARG A 79 -8.00 -9.91 9.13
C ARG A 79 -8.56 -11.29 8.79
N TYR A 80 -8.68 -11.60 7.50
CA TYR A 80 -9.19 -12.84 6.94
C TYR A 80 -8.18 -13.35 5.90
N ALA A 81 -7.64 -14.54 6.13
CA ALA A 81 -6.78 -15.28 5.19
C ALA A 81 -7.60 -16.34 4.47
#